data_AF-A0AAW2S0U1-F1
#
_entry.id   AF-A0AAW2S0U1-F1
#
_cell.length_a   1.000
_cell.length_b   1.000
_cell.length_c   1.000
_cell.angle_alpha   90.00
_cell.angle_beta   90.00
_cell.angle_gamma   90.00
#
_symmetry.space_group_name_H-M   'P 1'
#
loop_
_entity.id
_entity.type
_entity.pdbx_description
1 polymer ?
#
loop_
_entity_poly.entity_id
_entity_poly.type
_entity_poly.pdbx_seq_one_letter_code
_entity_poly.pdbx_strand_id
1 'polypeptide(L)'
;MQGISPEVMVHKLNVHPEERPIKQKKRAFGTDRNRIIKEEVEKLLKIDYIRPVQYPEWLANVVLVPKSNEKWRMCIDFMDLN
;
A
#
# COMPACT_ATOMS: atom_id res chain seq x y z
N MET A 1 -12.14 -13.66 -2.91
CA MET A 1 -11.12 -14.30 -3.77
C MET A 1 -9.95 -14.56 -2.85
N GLN A 2 -9.51 -15.82 -2.73
CA GLN A 2 -8.39 -16.21 -1.85
C GLN A 2 -7.12 -16.17 -2.72
N GLY A 3 -6.07 -15.49 -2.24
CA GLY A 3 -4.80 -15.39 -2.97
C GLY A 3 -4.12 -16.74 -3.15
N ILE A 4 -3.10 -16.81 -4.01
CA ILE A 4 -2.23 -18.00 -4.14
C ILE A 4 -1.30 -18.03 -2.92
N SER A 5 -1.17 -19.20 -2.28
CA SER A 5 -0.27 -19.37 -1.13
C SER A 5 1.17 -19.00 -1.50
N PRO A 6 1.90 -18.25 -0.64
CA PRO A 6 3.33 -18.01 -0.82
C PRO A 6 4.17 -19.30 -0.90
N GLU A 7 3.68 -20.42 -0.38
CA GLU A 7 4.33 -21.72 -0.53
C GLU A 7 4.29 -22.25 -1.97
N VAL A 8 3.29 -21.82 -2.74
CA VAL A 8 3.11 -22.21 -4.14
C VAL A 8 3.91 -21.31 -5.06
N MET A 9 3.81 -19.99 -4.89
CA MET A 9 4.53 -19.03 -5.74
C MET A 9 4.69 -17.68 -5.04
N VAL A 10 5.89 -17.10 -5.12
CA VAL A 10 6.19 -15.73 -4.68
C VAL A 10 6.87 -14.99 -5.81
N HIS A 11 6.42 -13.76 -6.07
CA HIS A 11 7.14 -12.84 -6.94
C HIS A 11 8.10 -11.98 -6.11
N LYS A 12 9.33 -11.81 -6.60
CA LYS A 12 10.31 -10.89 -6.03
C LYS A 12 10.52 -9.74 -6.99
N LEU A 13 10.42 -8.52 -6.47
CA LEU A 13 10.73 -7.33 -7.25
C LEU A 13 12.24 -7.30 -7.53
N ASN A 14 12.63 -7.15 -8.80
CA ASN A 14 14.03 -7.06 -9.20
C ASN A 14 14.47 -5.58 -9.21
N VAL A 15 14.96 -5.11 -8.07
CA VAL A 15 15.48 -3.74 -7.90
C VAL A 15 16.98 -3.74 -8.11
N HIS A 16 17.52 -2.68 -8.72
CA HIS A 16 18.96 -2.55 -8.92
C HIS A 16 19.69 -2.49 -7.57
N PRO A 17 20.80 -3.24 -7.34
CA PRO A 17 21.40 -3.39 -6.01
C PRO A 17 21.91 -2.09 -5.38
N GLU A 18 22.30 -1.12 -6.19
CA GLU A 18 22.80 0.19 -5.74
C GLU A 18 21.68 1.18 -5.38
N GLU A 19 20.42 0.84 -5.66
CA GLU A 19 19.29 1.72 -5.37
C GLU A 19 19.01 1.77 -3.88
N ARG A 20 18.90 2.99 -3.37
CA ARG A 20 18.75 3.23 -1.94
C ARG A 20 17.27 3.17 -1.55
N PRO A 21 16.93 2.51 -0.41
CA PRO A 21 15.59 2.57 0.13
C PRO A 21 15.09 3.98 0.43
N ILE A 22 13.91 4.30 -0.10
CA ILE A 22 13.24 5.57 0.14
C ILE A 22 12.09 5.38 1.13
N LYS A 23 12.13 6.15 2.23
CA LYS A 23 11.03 6.29 3.17
C LYS A 23 10.35 7.62 2.93
N GLN A 24 9.25 7.60 2.19
CA GLN A 24 8.47 8.81 1.99
C GLN A 24 7.90 9.32 3.31
N LYS A 25 7.94 10.63 3.50
CA LYS A 25 7.28 11.28 4.64
C LYS A 25 5.79 11.00 4.57
N LYS A 26 5.21 10.51 5.68
CA LYS A 26 3.77 10.26 5.80
C LYS A 26 2.98 11.52 5.46
N ARG A 27 2.06 11.42 4.50
CA ARG A 27 1.12 12.49 4.19
C ARG A 27 0.02 12.58 5.25
N ALA A 28 -0.34 13.81 5.61
CA ALA A 28 -1.50 14.08 6.46
C ALA A 28 -2.76 14.15 5.58
N PHE A 29 -3.84 13.53 6.05
CA PHE A 29 -5.15 13.63 5.43
C PHE A 29 -6.17 14.17 6.43
N GLY A 30 -7.25 14.76 5.92
CA GLY A 30 -8.42 15.12 6.72
C GLY A 30 -9.11 13.89 7.32
N THR A 31 -9.97 14.12 8.31
CA THR A 31 -10.69 13.07 9.06
C THR A 31 -11.46 12.10 8.16
N ASP A 32 -12.22 12.62 7.19
CA ASP A 32 -13.03 11.79 6.27
C ASP A 32 -12.16 10.86 5.43
N ARG A 33 -11.06 11.41 4.91
CA ARG A 33 -10.08 10.64 4.11
C ARG A 33 -9.37 9.59 4.95
N ASN A 34 -9.00 9.91 6.19
CA ASN A 34 -8.41 8.93 7.11
C ASN A 34 -9.38 7.78 7.43
N ARG A 35 -10.68 8.07 7.56
CA ARG A 35 -11.70 7.04 7.77
C ARG A 35 -11.76 6.05 6.60
N ILE A 36 -11.79 6.57 5.36
CA ILE A 36 -11.77 5.75 4.15
C ILE A 36 -10.52 4.88 4.09
N ILE A 37 -9.35 5.45 4.35
CA ILE A 37 -8.07 4.71 4.36
C ILE A 37 -8.13 3.57 5.39
N LYS A 38 -8.61 3.87 6.60
CA LYS A 38 -8.73 2.87 7.67
C LYS A 38 -9.66 1.72 7.28
N GLU A 39 -10.85 2.03 6.74
CA GLU A 39 -11.81 1.02 6.29
C GLU A 39 -11.23 0.11 5.20
N GLU A 40 -10.49 0.65 4.23
CA GLU A 40 -9.85 -0.15 3.18
C GLU A 40 -8.68 -0.99 3.71
N VAL A 41 -7.84 -0.44 4.60
CA VAL A 41 -6.75 -1.19 5.24
C VAL A 41 -7.30 -2.36 6.07
N GLU A 42 -8.36 -2.14 6.85
CA GLU A 42 -9.01 -3.21 7.63
C GLU A 42 -9.58 -4.32 6.75
N LYS A 43 -10.21 -3.97 5.61
CA LYS A 43 -10.68 -4.96 4.64
C LYS A 43 -9.53 -5.78 4.07
N LEU A 44 -8.43 -5.15 3.68
CA LEU A 44 -7.25 -5.82 3.11
C LEU A 44 -6.54 -6.72 4.13
N LEU A 45 -6.47 -6.29 5.40
CA LEU A 45 -5.95 -7.11 6.49
C LEU A 45 -6.83 -8.34 6.73
N LYS A 46 -8.17 -8.17 6.73
CA LYS A 46 -9.12 -9.26 6.98
C LYS A 46 -9.04 -10.39 5.94
N ILE A 47 -8.61 -10.08 4.72
CA ILE A 47 -8.44 -11.05 3.64
C ILE A 47 -6.98 -11.50 3.45
N ASP A 48 -6.08 -11.12 4.37
CA ASP A 48 -4.65 -11.46 4.35
C ASP A 48 -3.90 -10.99 3.10
N TYR A 49 -4.37 -9.93 2.42
CA TYR A 49 -3.69 -9.36 1.25
C TYR A 49 -2.52 -8.46 1.65
N ILE A 50 -2.59 -7.87 2.83
CA ILE A 50 -1.52 -7.06 3.42
C ILE A 50 -1.24 -7.54 4.84
N ARG A 51 -0.07 -7.22 5.38
CA ARG A 51 0.34 -7.56 6.74
C ARG A 51 1.10 -6.39 7.38
N PRO A 52 1.08 -6.25 8.71
CA PRO A 52 1.92 -5.28 9.39
C PRO A 52 3.41 -5.61 9.16
N VAL A 53 4.21 -4.55 9.03
CA VAL A 53 5.67 -4.64 8.94
C VAL A 53 6.29 -3.74 10.00
N GLN A 54 7.31 -4.22 10.69
CA GLN A 54 8.05 -3.43 11.68
C GLN A 54 9.34 -2.91 11.04
N TYR A 55 9.69 -1.66 11.34
CA TYR A 55 10.92 -1.01 10.88
C TYR A 55 11.18 -1.11 9.37
N PRO A 56 10.23 -0.68 8.51
CA PRO A 56 10.43 -0.80 7.07
C PRO A 56 11.59 0.07 6.58
N GLU A 57 12.40 -0.46 5.66
CA GLU A 57 13.45 0.28 4.95
C GLU A 57 12.87 1.14 3.81
N TRP A 58 11.77 0.69 3.21
CA TRP A 58 11.02 1.39 2.17
C TRP A 58 9.62 1.79 2.67
N LEU A 59 9.17 3.01 2.36
CA LEU A 59 7.80 3.45 2.67
C LEU A 59 7.24 4.29 1.53
N ALA A 60 6.22 3.76 0.86
CA ALA A 60 5.44 4.50 -0.14
C ALA A 60 4.15 5.05 0.49
N ASN A 61 3.75 6.26 0.12
CA ASN A 61 2.55 6.89 0.63
C ASN A 61 1.29 6.30 0.02
N VAL A 62 0.21 6.35 0.80
CA VAL A 62 -1.14 6.17 0.29
C VAL A 62 -1.58 7.45 -0.43
N VAL A 63 -2.33 7.30 -1.52
CA VAL A 63 -3.02 8.39 -2.22
C VAL A 63 -4.48 7.99 -2.39
N LEU A 64 -5.37 8.96 -2.23
CA LEU A 64 -6.80 8.77 -2.49
C LEU A 64 -7.17 9.42 -3.81
N VAL A 65 -7.80 8.64 -4.69
CA VAL A 65 -8.24 9.08 -6.01
C VAL A 65 -9.77 8.98 -6.08
N PRO A 66 -10.48 10.04 -6.48
CA PRO A 66 -11.93 9.99 -6.65
C PRO A 66 -12.29 9.09 -7.85
N LYS A 67 -13.35 8.31 -7.71
CA LYS A 67 -13.95 7.51 -8.79
C LYS A 67 -15.18 8.24 -9.33
N SER A 68 -15.56 7.92 -10.56
CA SER A 68 -16.77 8.47 -11.21
C SER A 68 -18.08 8.18 -10.48
N ASN A 69 -18.10 7.17 -9.60
CA ASN A 69 -19.26 6.78 -8.79
C ASN A 69 -19.26 7.40 -7.38
N GLU A 70 -18.60 8.57 -7.22
CA GLU A 70 -18.49 9.32 -5.96
C GLU A 70 -17.77 8.58 -4.81
N LYS A 71 -17.22 7.38 -5.07
CA LYS A 71 -16.39 6.65 -4.10
C LYS A 71 -14.93 7.05 -4.24
N TRP A 72 -14.16 6.80 -3.20
CA TRP A 72 -12.70 6.96 -3.22
C TRP A 72 -12.02 5.61 -3.47
N ARG A 73 -10.89 5.64 -4.18
CA ARG A 73 -9.98 4.50 -4.33
C ARG A 73 -8.69 4.80 -3.58
N MET A 74 -8.27 3.86 -2.74
CA MET A 74 -6.95 3.86 -2.14
C MET A 74 -5.92 3.34 -3.15
N CYS A 75 -4.88 4.13 -3.40
CA CYS A 75 -3.74 3.79 -4.25
C CYS A 75 -2.45 3.94 -3.44
N ILE A 76 -1.37 3.31 -3.91
CA ILE A 76 -0.02 3.50 -3.36
C ILE A 76 0.81 4.26 -4.39
N ASP A 77 1.51 5.30 -3.94
CA ASP A 77 2.37 6.14 -4.76
C ASP A 77 3.77 5.53 -4.88
N PHE A 78 3.97 4.72 -5.92
CA PHE A 78 5.23 4.05 -6.23
C PHE A 78 6.20 4.93 -7.06
N MET A 79 6.00 6.25 -7.11
CA MET A 79 6.84 7.14 -7.93
C MET A 79 8.34 7.04 -7.61
N ASP A 80 8.71 6.81 -6.36
CA ASP A 80 10.12 6.65 -5.95
C ASP A 80 10.66 5.23 -6.18
N LEU A 81 9.80 4.27 -6.52
CA LEU A 81 10.15 2.86 -6.73
C LEU A 81 10.22 2.50 -8.22
N ASN A 82 9.38 3.13 -9.05
CA ASN A 82 9.32 2.93 -10.50
C ASN A 82 10.32 3.82 -11.24
#